data_AF-A0A132UA12-F1
#
_entry.id   AF-A0A132UA12-F1
#
_cell.length_a   1.000
_cell.length_b   1.000
_cell.length_c   1.000
_cell.angle_alpha   90.00
_cell.angle_beta   90.00
_cell.angle_gamma   90.00
#
_symmetry.space_group_name_H-M   'P 1'
#
loop_
_entity.id
_entity.type
_entity.pdbx_description
1 polymer ?
#
loop_
_entity_poly.entity_id
_entity_poly.type
_entity_poly.pdbx_seq_one_letter_code
_entity_poly.pdbx_strand_id
1 'polypeptide(L)'
;MFPSLEVLIDPLIRTRIEFMYKNLKNTDSHYSQFSLECDQYFQQIRESVPEQAQEFIYLYEDAQISLQAILENKIYLQGFADALYLFGELQVAQS
;
A
#
# COMPACT_ATOMS: atom_id res chain seq x y z
N MET A 1 -20.24 -17.10 17.22
CA MET A 1 -18.89 -17.58 16.87
C MET A 1 -18.17 -16.38 16.27
N PHE A 2 -17.24 -15.78 17.01
CA PHE A 2 -16.46 -14.66 16.47
C PHE A 2 -15.56 -15.22 15.35
N PRO A 3 -15.46 -14.56 14.19
CA PRO A 3 -14.47 -14.95 13.19
C PRO A 3 -13.11 -14.99 13.89
N SER A 4 -12.29 -16.01 13.60
CA SER A 4 -10.93 -16.02 14.14
C SER A 4 -10.25 -14.71 13.74
N LEU A 5 -9.40 -14.19 14.62
CA LEU A 5 -8.70 -12.93 14.37
C LEU A 5 -8.04 -12.91 12.98
N GLU A 6 -7.57 -14.06 12.51
CA GLU A 6 -7.03 -14.29 11.16
C GLU A 6 -7.97 -13.86 10.03
N VAL A 7 -9.29 -14.11 10.14
CA VAL A 7 -10.28 -13.72 9.12
C VAL A 7 -10.52 -12.19 9.12
N LEU A 8 -10.26 -11.52 10.25
CA LEU A 8 -10.48 -10.09 10.42
C LEU A 8 -9.22 -9.25 10.15
N ILE A 9 -8.03 -9.85 10.18
CA ILE A 9 -6.75 -9.16 9.97
C ILE A 9 -6.73 -8.46 8.61
N ASP A 10 -7.00 -9.17 7.52
CA ASP A 10 -6.95 -8.60 6.16
C ASP A 10 -7.91 -7.40 5.97
N PRO A 11 -9.21 -7.50 6.31
CA PRO A 11 -10.12 -6.36 6.24
C PRO A 11 -9.69 -5.16 7.09
N LEU A 12 -9.15 -5.39 8.29
CA LEU A 12 -8.71 -4.33 9.19
C LEU A 12 -7.46 -3.62 8.66
N ILE A 13 -6.48 -4.39 8.17
CA ILE A 13 -5.26 -3.86 7.52
C ILE A 13 -5.66 -3.01 6.33
N ARG A 14 -6.49 -3.55 5.43
CA ARG A 14 -6.98 -2.84 4.24
C ARG A 14 -7.66 -1.53 4.61
N THR A 15 -8.61 -1.56 5.56
CA THR A 15 -9.34 -0.37 6.01
C THR A 15 -8.38 0.68 6.57
N ARG A 16 -7.37 0.26 7.34
CA ARG A 16 -6.39 1.16 7.93
C ARG A 16 -5.48 1.80 6.87
N ILE A 17 -4.99 1.02 5.91
CA ILE A 17 -4.17 1.51 4.79
C ILE A 17 -4.97 2.49 3.96
N GLU A 18 -6.22 2.17 3.60
CA GLU A 18 -7.10 3.06 2.85
C GLU A 18 -7.32 4.39 3.58
N PHE A 19 -7.51 4.36 4.90
CA PHE A 19 -7.65 5.55 5.72
C PHE A 19 -6.36 6.39 5.73
N MET A 20 -5.20 5.76 5.90
CA MET A 20 -3.90 6.44 5.90
C MET A 20 -3.62 7.09 4.54
N TYR A 21 -3.87 6.37 3.44
CA TYR A 21 -3.73 6.89 2.08
C TYR A 21 -4.66 8.09 1.84
N LYS A 22 -5.95 7.96 2.19
CA LYS A 22 -6.91 9.07 2.06
C LYS A 22 -6.47 10.30 2.84
N ASN A 23 -6.00 10.11 4.06
CA ASN A 23 -5.50 11.22 4.87
C ASN A 23 -4.28 11.86 4.22
N LEU A 24 -3.28 11.07 3.84
CA LEU A 24 -2.05 11.58 3.20
C LEU A 24 -2.39 12.38 1.94
N LYS A 25 -3.26 11.84 1.07
CA LYS A 25 -3.76 12.54 -0.11
C LYS A 25 -4.43 13.88 0.24
N ASN A 26 -5.26 13.91 1.27
CA ASN A 26 -6.04 15.11 1.60
C ASN A 26 -5.26 16.16 2.40
N THR A 27 -4.23 15.76 3.15
CA THR A 27 -3.51 16.66 4.06
C THR A 27 -2.13 17.08 3.55
N ASP A 28 -1.51 16.29 2.68
CA ASP A 28 -0.17 16.53 2.17
C ASP A 28 -0.24 16.95 0.68
N SER A 29 0.01 18.24 0.44
CA SER A 29 -0.02 18.82 -0.91
C SER A 29 1.13 18.31 -1.79
N HIS A 30 2.30 18.01 -1.21
CA HIS A 30 3.43 17.46 -1.95
C HIS A 30 3.11 16.05 -2.43
N TYR A 31 2.52 15.24 -1.55
CA TYR A 31 2.07 13.90 -1.92
C TYR A 31 0.99 13.93 -3.00
N SER A 32 0.01 14.82 -2.88
CA SER A 32 -1.03 15.00 -3.90
C SER A 32 -0.46 15.39 -5.27
N GLN A 33 0.48 16.33 -5.29
CA GLN A 33 1.14 16.75 -6.53
C GLN A 33 1.97 15.61 -7.13
N PHE A 34 2.76 14.93 -6.31
CA PHE A 34 3.55 13.78 -6.75
C PHE A 34 2.66 12.68 -7.34
N SER A 35 1.53 12.36 -6.69
CA SER A 35 0.57 11.39 -7.20
C SER A 35 0.01 11.79 -8.56
N LEU A 36 -0.29 13.07 -8.75
CA LEU A 36 -0.78 13.59 -10.04
C LEU A 36 0.29 13.48 -11.13
N GLU A 37 1.54 13.81 -10.83
CA GLU A 37 2.67 13.70 -11.75
C GLU A 37 2.88 12.23 -12.17
N CYS A 38 2.81 11.29 -11.22
CA CYS A 38 2.87 9.86 -11.53
C CYS A 38 1.77 9.44 -12.51
N ASP A 39 0.51 9.83 -12.27
CA ASP A 39 -0.61 9.50 -13.15
C ASP A 39 -0.38 10.01 -14.58
N GLN A 40 0.15 11.23 -14.72
CA GLN A 40 0.49 11.83 -16.00
C GLN A 40 1.60 11.05 -16.72
N TYR A 41 2.66 10.65 -16.00
CA TYR A 41 3.73 9.85 -16.58
C TYR A 41 3.26 8.47 -17.02
N PHE A 42 2.42 7.80 -16.22
CA PHE A 42 1.84 6.51 -16.63
C PHE A 42 1.00 6.65 -17.90
N GLN A 43 0.20 7.71 -18.00
CA GLN A 43 -0.56 7.99 -19.22
C GLN A 43 0.36 8.20 -20.43
N GLN A 44 1.42 9.00 -20.29
CA GLN A 44 2.39 9.23 -21.36
C GLN A 44 3.09 7.93 -21.80
N ILE A 45 3.44 7.06 -20.84
CA ILE A 45 4.03 5.76 -21.14
C ILE A 45 3.06 4.93 -21.97
N ARG A 46 1.79 4.80 -21.55
CA ARG A 46 0.78 4.04 -22.30
C ARG A 46 0.57 4.58 -23.71
N GLU A 47 0.50 5.90 -23.85
CA GLU A 47 0.31 6.57 -25.15
C GLU A 47 1.54 6.43 -26.06
N SER A 48 2.74 6.31 -25.50
CA SER A 48 3.99 6.12 -26.25
C SER A 48 4.18 4.69 -26.78
N VAL A 49 3.37 3.73 -26.31
CA VAL A 49 3.58 2.32 -26.59
C VAL A 49 2.83 1.90 -27.85
N PRO A 50 3.50 1.22 -28.80
CA PRO A 50 2.86 0.73 -30.02
C PRO A 50 1.66 -0.16 -29.71
N GLU A 51 0.65 -0.10 -30.56
CA GLU A 51 -0.61 -0.82 -30.40
C GLU A 51 -0.39 -2.35 -30.23
N GLN A 52 0.61 -2.91 -30.91
CA GLN A 52 0.97 -4.34 -30.78
C GLN A 52 1.56 -4.71 -29.41
N ALA A 53 2.01 -3.72 -28.64
CA ALA A 53 2.62 -3.89 -27.32
C ALA A 53 1.70 -3.49 -26.17
N GLN A 54 0.51 -2.93 -26.45
CA GLN A 54 -0.43 -2.50 -25.41
C GLN A 54 -0.89 -3.65 -24.51
N GLU A 55 -1.16 -4.84 -25.08
CA GLU A 55 -1.57 -6.01 -24.30
C GLU A 55 -0.51 -6.40 -23.24
N PHE A 56 0.78 -6.34 -23.60
CA PHE A 56 1.86 -6.63 -22.68
C PHE A 56 1.99 -5.59 -21.56
N ILE A 57 1.67 -4.32 -21.84
CA ILE A 57 1.64 -3.29 -20.81
C ILE A 57 0.54 -3.53 -19.79
N TYR A 58 -0.66 -3.91 -20.23
CA TYR A 58 -1.74 -4.23 -19.30
C TYR A 58 -1.36 -5.39 -18.38
N LEU A 59 -0.75 -6.44 -18.93
CA LEU A 59 -0.25 -7.58 -18.14
C LEU A 59 0.85 -7.16 -17.16
N TYR A 60 1.74 -6.25 -17.55
CA TYR A 60 2.78 -5.74 -16.68
C TYR A 60 2.22 -4.88 -15.54
N GLU A 61 1.27 -3.99 -15.84
CA GLU A 61 0.59 -3.17 -14.84
C GLU A 61 -0.15 -4.04 -13.83
N ASP A 62 -0.87 -5.08 -14.28
CA ASP A 62 -1.58 -6.01 -13.40
C ASP A 62 -0.63 -6.81 -12.49
N ALA A 63 0.51 -7.28 -13.05
CA ALA A 63 1.55 -7.93 -12.27
C ALA A 63 2.18 -6.98 -11.24
N GLN A 64 2.40 -5.72 -11.61
CA GLN A 64 2.95 -4.70 -10.72
C GLN A 64 1.99 -4.39 -9.56
N ILE A 65 0.69 -4.24 -9.84
CA ILE A 65 -0.36 -4.04 -8.82
C ILE A 65 -0.39 -5.23 -7.85
N SER A 66 -0.33 -6.45 -8.39
CA SER A 66 -0.31 -7.67 -7.59
C SER A 66 0.91 -7.73 -6.67
N LEU A 67 2.11 -7.40 -7.19
CA LEU A 67 3.35 -7.34 -6.41
C LEU A 67 3.28 -6.26 -5.32
N GLN A 68 2.74 -5.09 -5.65
CA GLN A 68 2.58 -4.00 -4.71
C GLN A 68 1.67 -4.39 -3.55
N ALA A 69 0.52 -5.03 -3.82
CA ALA A 69 -0.40 -5.50 -2.78
C ALA A 69 0.27 -6.51 -1.82
N ILE A 70 1.10 -7.42 -2.35
CA ILE A 70 1.86 -8.38 -1.52
C ILE A 70 2.87 -7.64 -0.64
N LEU A 71 3.59 -6.67 -1.20
CA LEU A 71 4.61 -5.90 -0.48
C LEU A 71 3.99 -5.00 0.60
N GLU A 72 2.87 -4.33 0.31
CA GLU A 72 2.17 -3.47 1.27
C GLU A 72 1.73 -4.26 2.50
N ASN A 73 1.15 -5.46 2.32
CA ASN A 73 0.80 -6.33 3.43
C ASN A 73 2.02 -6.73 4.26
N LYS A 74 3.14 -7.08 3.60
CA LYS A 74 4.36 -7.47 4.30
C LYS A 74 4.97 -6.30 5.09
N ILE A 75 5.02 -5.11 4.50
CA ILE A 75 5.53 -3.89 5.15
C ILE A 75 4.66 -3.54 6.35
N TYR A 76 3.33 -3.58 6.19
CA TYR A 76 2.41 -3.27 7.27
C TYR A 76 2.55 -4.25 8.44
N LEU A 77 2.55 -5.56 8.17
CA LEU A 77 2.70 -6.59 9.20
C LEU A 77 4.04 -6.48 9.92
N GLN A 78 5.12 -6.18 9.19
CA GLN A 78 6.42 -5.95 9.80
C GLN A 78 6.39 -4.70 10.71
N GLY A 79 5.85 -3.57 10.23
CA GLY A 79 5.74 -2.36 11.05
C GLY A 79 4.88 -2.56 12.30
N PHE A 80 3.83 -3.39 12.20
CA PHE A 80 3.03 -3.78 13.36
C PHE A 80 3.80 -4.65 14.36
N ALA A 81 4.56 -5.64 13.88
CA ALA A 81 5.43 -6.47 14.72
C ALA A 81 6.51 -5.63 15.42
N ASP A 82 7.13 -4.70 14.70
CA ASP A 82 8.13 -3.78 15.25
C ASP A 82 7.53 -2.88 16.35
N ALA A 83 6.31 -2.39 16.14
CA ALA A 83 5.60 -1.59 17.15
C ALA A 83 5.28 -2.39 18.42
N LEU A 84 4.85 -3.65 18.28
CA LEU A 84 4.61 -4.54 19.42
C LEU A 84 5.90 -4.84 20.20
N TYR A 85 7.00 -5.09 19.49
CA TYR A 85 8.31 -5.31 20.09
C TYR A 85 8.75 -4.09 20.91
N LEU A 86 8.70 -2.89 20.31
CA LEU A 86 9.06 -1.64 20.99
C LEU A 86 8.17 -1.36 22.22
N PHE A 87 6.87 -1.67 22.12
CA PHE A 87 5.96 -1.54 23.26
C PHE A 87 6.33 -2.47 24.42
N GLY A 88 6.69 -3.72 24.12
CA GLY A 88 7.17 -4.68 25.13
C GLY A 88 8.43 -4.19 25.83
N GLU A 89 9.42 -3.70 25.08
CA GLU A 89 10.66 -3.12 25.63
C GLU A 89 10.38 -1.92 26.55
N LEU A 90 9.45 -1.04 26.17
CA LEU A 90 9.06 0.11 26.99
C LEU A 90 8.37 -0.30 28.30
N GLN A 91 7.58 -1.38 28.30
CA GLN A 91 6.95 -1.89 29.51
C GLN A 91 7.97 -2.49 30.48
N VAL A 92 8.97 -3.21 29.97
CA VAL A 92 10.07 -3.76 30.78
C VAL A 92 10.97 -2.65 31.33
N ALA A 93 11.20 -1.57 30.59
CA ALA A 93 12.01 -0.44 31.03
C ALA A 93 11.34 0.44 32.11
N GLN A 94 10.03 0.31 32.33
CA GLN A 94 9.26 1.05 33.34
C GLN A 94 9.03 0.26 34.65
N SER A 95 9.42 -1.01 34.69
CA SER A 95 9.40 -1.89 35.88
C SER A 95 10.78 -1.97 36.54
#